data_AF-A0A392Q6S3-F1
#
_entry.id   AF-A0A392Q6S3-F1
#
_cell.length_a   1.000
_cell.length_b   1.000
_cell.length_c   1.000
_cell.angle_alpha   90.00
_cell.angle_beta   90.00
_cell.angle_gamma   90.00
#
_symmetry.space_group_name_H-M   'P 1'
#
loop_
_entity.id
_entity.type
_entity.pdbx_description
1 polymer ?
#
loop_
_entity_poly.entity_id
_entity_poly.type
_entity_poly.pdbx_seq_one_letter_code
_entity_poly.pdbx_strand_id
1 'polypeptide(L)'
;SVPAFALSEGVGLGPGLVLEIVMTFGLVYTVYATAVDPKKGNIGIIAPIAIGFIVGANILVGGAFTGASMNPAVSFGPAVVSWSWSNHWIYWAGPLIGGGLAGVIYEVLFIS
;
A
#
# COMPACT_ATOMS: atom_id res chain seq x y z
N SER A 1 -11.38 -21.85 -4.86
CA SER A 1 -10.12 -21.10 -5.06
C SER A 1 -9.91 -20.25 -3.83
N VAL A 2 -8.74 -20.30 -3.19
CA VAL A 2 -8.41 -19.34 -2.13
C VAL A 2 -8.06 -18.02 -2.83
N PRO A 3 -8.76 -16.92 -2.57
CA PRO A 3 -8.42 -15.62 -3.15
C PRO A 3 -7.04 -15.16 -2.67
N ALA A 4 -6.22 -14.62 -3.58
CA ALA A 4 -4.87 -14.16 -3.23
C ALA A 4 -4.88 -12.94 -2.28
N PHE A 5 -5.93 -12.12 -2.38
CA PHE A 5 -6.20 -11.00 -1.49
C PHE A 5 -7.60 -11.14 -0.93
N ALA A 6 -7.69 -11.38 0.37
CA ALA A 6 -8.93 -11.39 1.11
C ALA A 6 -8.67 -11.01 2.56
N LEU A 7 -9.73 -10.55 3.23
CA LEU A 7 -9.71 -10.39 4.67
C LEU A 7 -9.67 -11.76 5.34
N SER A 8 -8.76 -11.90 6.31
CA SER A 8 -8.67 -13.08 7.15
C SER A 8 -9.91 -13.23 8.04
N GLU A 9 -10.21 -14.47 8.45
CA GLU A 9 -11.34 -14.75 9.34
C GLU A 9 -11.19 -13.98 10.65
N GLY A 10 -12.24 -13.24 11.03
CA GLY A 10 -12.25 -12.38 12.22
C GLY A 10 -11.73 -10.95 12.01
N VAL A 11 -11.19 -10.60 10.84
CA VAL A 11 -10.82 -9.22 10.51
C VAL A 11 -12.04 -8.45 9.99
N GLY A 12 -12.44 -7.42 10.72
CA GLY A 12 -13.51 -6.52 10.29
C GLY A 12 -13.10 -5.63 9.10
N LEU A 13 -14.10 -5.16 8.34
CA LEU A 13 -13.89 -4.26 7.19
C LEU A 13 -13.14 -2.97 7.56
N GLY A 14 -13.49 -2.36 8.70
CA GLY A 14 -12.85 -1.14 9.18
C GLY A 14 -11.36 -1.31 9.44
N PRO A 15 -10.95 -2.25 10.32
CA PRO A 15 -9.54 -2.56 10.55
C PRO A 15 -8.78 -2.93 9.27
N GLY A 16 -9.38 -3.72 8.38
CA GLY A 16 -8.76 -4.10 7.11
C GLY A 16 -8.52 -2.90 6.19
N LEU A 17 -9.49 -1.99 6.09
CA LEU A 17 -9.34 -0.75 5.32
C LEU A 17 -8.24 0.15 5.91
N VAL A 18 -8.24 0.34 7.24
CA VAL A 18 -7.21 1.16 7.93
C VAL A 18 -5.82 0.58 7.70
N LEU A 19 -5.68 -0.75 7.74
CA LEU A 19 -4.42 -1.41 7.49
C LEU A 19 -3.90 -1.13 6.07
N GLU A 20 -4.73 -1.28 5.04
CA GLU A 20 -4.36 -0.96 3.66
C GLU A 20 -4.00 0.52 3.49
N ILE A 21 -4.73 1.44 4.15
CA ILE A 21 -4.41 2.88 4.13
C ILE A 21 -3.01 3.13 4.71
N VAL A 22 -2.72 2.60 5.90
CA VAL A 22 -1.44 2.85 6.60
C VAL A 22 -0.27 2.24 5.83
N MET A 23 -0.43 1.02 5.30
CA MET A 23 0.61 0.36 4.52
C MET A 23 0.89 1.12 3.21
N THR A 24 -0.15 1.50 2.46
CA THR A 24 0.05 2.29 1.23
C THR A 24 0.59 3.68 1.52
N PHE A 25 0.18 4.31 2.60
CA PHE A 25 0.75 5.59 3.04
C PHE A 25 2.27 5.47 3.23
N GLY A 26 2.73 4.47 3.99
CA GLY A 26 4.16 4.25 4.24
C GLY A 26 4.95 3.96 2.97
N LEU A 27 4.37 3.18 2.04
CA LEU A 27 4.95 2.90 0.73
C LEU A 27 5.10 4.18 -0.10
N VAL A 28 4.01 4.91 -0.31
CA VAL A 28 3.99 6.11 -1.16
C VAL A 28 4.85 7.22 -0.54
N TYR A 29 4.81 7.39 0.77
CA TYR A 29 5.70 8.34 1.48
C TYR A 29 7.17 8.00 1.25
N THR A 30 7.55 6.72 1.31
CA THR A 30 8.93 6.27 1.02
C THR A 30 9.31 6.55 -0.43
N VAL A 31 8.39 6.35 -1.37
CA VAL A 31 8.60 6.71 -2.79
C VAL A 31 8.84 8.21 -2.93
N TYR A 32 8.03 9.05 -2.28
CA TYR A 32 8.22 10.50 -2.34
C TYR A 32 9.58 10.90 -1.75
N ALA A 33 9.91 10.41 -0.56
CA ALA A 33 11.14 10.73 0.16
C ALA A 33 12.42 10.30 -0.56
N THR A 34 12.37 9.15 -1.23
CA THR A 34 13.57 8.55 -1.81
C THR A 34 13.68 8.78 -3.32
N ALA A 35 12.57 8.81 -4.05
CA ALA A 35 12.57 8.84 -5.51
C ALA A 35 12.11 10.19 -6.09
N VAL A 36 11.16 10.88 -5.46
CA VAL A 36 10.52 12.08 -6.05
C VAL A 36 11.18 13.37 -5.58
N ASP A 37 11.55 13.47 -4.30
CA ASP A 37 12.05 14.72 -3.72
C ASP A 37 13.30 15.24 -4.47
N PRO A 38 13.29 16.45 -5.05
CA PRO A 38 14.47 17.03 -5.69
C PRO A 38 15.64 17.28 -4.72
N LYS A 39 15.37 17.37 -3.41
CA LYS A 39 16.37 17.50 -2.33
C LYS A 39 16.90 16.15 -1.83
N LYS A 40 16.50 15.02 -2.44
CA LYS A 40 16.89 13.65 -2.02
C LYS A 40 18.39 13.38 -1.95
N GLY A 41 19.21 14.14 -2.69
CA GLY A 41 20.66 13.93 -2.74
C GLY A 41 21.02 12.47 -3.02
N ASN A 42 21.90 11.90 -2.19
CA ASN A 42 22.36 10.51 -2.32
C ASN A 42 21.29 9.46 -1.95
N ILE A 43 20.18 9.84 -1.31
CA ILE A 43 19.10 8.92 -0.93
C ILE A 43 18.42 8.33 -2.19
N GLY A 44 18.46 9.06 -3.31
CA GLY A 44 17.95 8.56 -4.60
C GLY A 44 18.60 7.26 -5.08
N ILE A 45 19.85 6.98 -4.67
CA ILE A 45 20.59 5.77 -5.06
C ILE A 45 19.98 4.54 -4.38
N ILE A 46 19.53 4.67 -3.13
CA ILE A 46 18.97 3.57 -2.35
C ILE A 46 17.45 3.43 -2.49
N ALA A 47 16.80 4.29 -3.29
CA ALA A 47 15.35 4.31 -3.44
C ALA A 47 14.73 2.94 -3.78
N PRO A 48 15.24 2.14 -4.75
CA PRO A 48 14.64 0.84 -5.06
C PRO A 48 14.72 -0.14 -3.89
N ILE A 49 15.82 -0.12 -3.13
CA ILE A 49 16.03 -0.99 -1.98
C ILE A 49 15.11 -0.55 -0.82
N ALA A 50 15.02 0.74 -0.54
CA ALA A 50 14.15 1.28 0.49
C ALA A 50 12.67 0.96 0.22
N ILE A 51 12.22 1.12 -1.04
CA ILE A 51 10.88 0.77 -1.48
C ILE A 51 10.64 -0.75 -1.33
N GLY A 52 11.60 -1.59 -1.72
CA GLY A 52 11.50 -3.04 -1.54
C GLY A 52 11.37 -3.45 -0.06
N PHE A 53 12.16 -2.84 0.82
CA PHE A 53 12.10 -3.12 2.26
C PHE A 53 10.78 -2.70 2.90
N ILE A 54 10.23 -1.52 2.56
CA ILE A 54 8.94 -1.11 3.14
C ILE A 54 7.79 -2.00 2.65
N VAL A 55 7.82 -2.44 1.38
CA VAL A 55 6.85 -3.43 0.87
C VAL A 55 6.98 -4.74 1.64
N GLY A 56 8.20 -5.26 1.83
CA GLY A 56 8.43 -6.49 2.59
C GLY A 56 7.97 -6.38 4.04
N ALA A 57 8.28 -5.28 4.72
CA ALA A 57 7.84 -5.01 6.08
C ALA A 57 6.32 -4.96 6.18
N ASN A 58 5.65 -4.28 5.24
CA ASN A 58 4.19 -4.22 5.19
C ASN A 58 3.56 -5.59 4.94
N ILE A 59 4.17 -6.44 4.12
CA ILE A 59 3.70 -7.82 3.94
C ILE A 59 3.83 -8.63 5.23
N LEU A 60 4.92 -8.47 6.00
CA LEU A 60 5.08 -9.14 7.29
C LEU A 60 4.03 -8.69 8.32
N VAL A 61 3.64 -7.41 8.28
CA VAL A 61 2.64 -6.85 9.20
C VAL A 61 1.22 -7.20 8.77
N GLY A 62 0.87 -6.94 7.51
CA GLY A 62 -0.51 -6.98 7.03
C GLY A 62 -0.86 -8.17 6.14
N GLY A 63 0.12 -8.95 5.72
CA GLY A 63 -0.09 -10.08 4.80
C GLY A 63 -1.07 -11.12 5.37
N ALA A 64 -0.98 -11.42 6.66
CA ALA A 64 -1.87 -12.38 7.32
C ALA A 64 -3.30 -11.84 7.55
N PHE A 65 -3.52 -10.53 7.42
CA PHE A 65 -4.81 -9.90 7.73
C PHE A 65 -5.59 -9.48 6.49
N THR A 66 -4.95 -8.79 5.54
CA THR A 66 -5.58 -8.28 4.31
C THR A 66 -4.93 -8.82 3.03
N GLY A 67 -3.80 -9.53 3.14
CA GLY A 67 -2.93 -9.86 2.02
C GLY A 67 -1.93 -8.76 1.66
N ALA A 68 -1.97 -7.61 2.34
CA ALA A 68 -1.08 -6.46 2.11
C ALA A 68 -0.99 -6.06 0.63
N SER A 69 -2.13 -5.71 0.03
CA SER A 69 -2.20 -5.41 -1.40
C SER A 69 -1.37 -4.18 -1.75
N MET A 70 -1.58 -3.09 -1.01
CA MET A 70 -0.97 -1.78 -1.21
C MET A 70 -1.16 -1.15 -2.61
N ASN A 71 -1.77 -1.87 -3.55
CA ASN A 71 -1.91 -1.52 -4.94
C ASN A 71 -3.15 -2.22 -5.55
N PRO A 72 -4.16 -1.45 -6.00
CA PRO A 72 -5.40 -2.01 -6.53
C PRO A 72 -5.16 -2.93 -7.74
N ALA A 73 -4.21 -2.61 -8.62
CA ALA A 73 -3.93 -3.42 -9.81
C ALA A 73 -3.40 -4.82 -9.44
N VAL A 74 -2.60 -4.92 -8.38
CA VAL A 74 -2.07 -6.20 -7.87
C VAL A 74 -3.20 -7.05 -7.29
N SER A 75 -4.18 -6.43 -6.62
CA SER A 75 -5.35 -7.16 -6.11
C SER A 75 -6.38 -7.53 -7.19
N PHE A 76 -6.48 -6.73 -8.25
CA PHE A 76 -7.47 -6.89 -9.32
C PHE A 76 -7.22 -8.14 -10.17
N GLY A 77 -5.97 -8.40 -10.57
CA GLY A 77 -5.63 -9.55 -11.41
C GLY A 77 -6.10 -10.89 -10.83
N PRO A 78 -5.73 -11.22 -9.58
CA PRO A 78 -6.21 -12.43 -8.92
C PRO A 78 -7.73 -12.46 -8.69
N ALA A 79 -8.37 -11.31 -8.44
CA ALA A 79 -9.83 -11.23 -8.30
C ALA A 79 -10.55 -11.64 -9.59
N VAL A 80 -10.06 -11.17 -10.75
CA VAL A 80 -10.59 -11.55 -12.06
C VAL A 80 -10.39 -13.05 -12.34
N VAL A 81 -9.19 -13.58 -12.07
CA VAL A 81 -8.88 -15.00 -12.35
C VAL A 81 -9.64 -15.94 -11.43
N SER A 82 -9.79 -15.58 -10.15
CA SER A 82 -10.46 -16.41 -9.14
C SER A 82 -11.97 -16.18 -9.05
N TRP A 83 -12.51 -15.20 -9.78
CA TRP A 83 -13.90 -14.74 -9.71
C TRP A 83 -14.37 -14.34 -8.30
N SER A 84 -13.44 -13.89 -7.46
CA SER A 84 -13.71 -13.49 -6.07
C SER A 84 -13.64 -11.98 -5.92
N TRP A 85 -14.80 -11.36 -5.68
CA TRP A 85 -14.95 -9.91 -5.52
C TRP A 85 -15.31 -9.50 -4.10
N SER A 86 -15.28 -10.44 -3.15
CA SER A 86 -15.63 -10.19 -1.76
C SER A 86 -14.76 -9.08 -1.17
N ASN A 87 -15.41 -8.02 -0.68
CA ASN A 87 -14.77 -6.85 -0.08
C ASN A 87 -13.70 -6.17 -0.96
N HIS A 88 -13.69 -6.42 -2.27
CA HIS A 88 -12.61 -5.98 -3.16
C HIS A 88 -12.44 -4.45 -3.20
N TRP A 89 -13.52 -3.71 -2.95
CA TRP A 89 -13.52 -2.26 -2.91
C TRP A 89 -12.54 -1.67 -1.88
N ILE A 90 -12.20 -2.38 -0.80
CA ILE A 90 -11.24 -1.89 0.21
C ILE A 90 -9.83 -1.78 -0.37
N TYR A 91 -9.48 -2.63 -1.34
CA TYR A 91 -8.20 -2.61 -2.04
C TYR A 91 -8.11 -1.49 -3.10
N TRP A 92 -9.22 -0.80 -3.36
CA TRP A 92 -9.24 0.45 -4.11
C TRP A 92 -9.24 1.64 -3.16
N ALA A 93 -10.20 1.68 -2.23
CA ALA A 93 -10.35 2.80 -1.31
C ALA A 93 -9.10 2.98 -0.43
N GLY A 94 -8.56 1.90 0.13
CA GLY A 94 -7.42 1.94 1.04
C GLY A 94 -6.17 2.54 0.37
N PRO A 95 -5.68 1.94 -0.72
CA PRO A 95 -4.51 2.47 -1.42
C PRO A 95 -4.67 3.88 -1.98
N LEU A 96 -5.85 4.22 -2.52
CA LEU A 96 -6.10 5.57 -3.05
C LEU A 96 -6.08 6.63 -1.94
N ILE A 97 -6.70 6.34 -0.79
CA ILE A 97 -6.70 7.24 0.37
C ILE A 97 -5.29 7.35 0.95
N GLY A 98 -4.62 6.22 1.21
CA GLY A 98 -3.27 6.20 1.81
C GLY A 98 -2.23 6.88 0.92
N GLY A 99 -2.25 6.60 -0.38
CA GLY A 99 -1.35 7.22 -1.34
C GLY A 99 -1.63 8.71 -1.55
N GLY A 100 -2.91 9.10 -1.61
CA GLY A 100 -3.31 10.50 -1.69
C GLY A 100 -2.86 11.31 -0.47
N LEU A 101 -3.07 10.78 0.74
CA LEU A 101 -2.62 11.40 1.99
C LEU A 101 -1.09 11.53 2.03
N ALA A 102 -0.35 10.51 1.63
CA ALA A 102 1.11 10.54 1.57
C ALA A 102 1.61 11.62 0.60
N GLY A 103 1.01 11.73 -0.58
CA GLY A 103 1.34 12.76 -1.56
C GLY A 103 1.09 14.16 -1.02
N VAL A 104 -0.12 14.42 -0.50
CA VAL A 104 -0.47 15.75 0.06
C VAL A 104 0.44 16.13 1.23
N ILE A 105 0.69 15.21 2.17
CA ILE A 105 1.54 15.48 3.33
C ILE A 105 2.98 15.78 2.90
N TYR A 106 3.52 14.98 1.97
CA TYR A 106 4.90 15.18 1.52
C TYR A 106 5.06 16.48 0.74
N GLU A 107 4.13 16.78 -0.16
CA GLU A 107 4.13 17.98 -0.98
C GLU A 107 4.03 19.27 -0.15
N VAL A 108 3.11 19.30 0.81
CA VAL A 108 2.85 20.48 1.65
C VAL A 108 3.95 20.73 2.69
N LEU A 109 4.53 19.67 3.29
CA LEU A 109 5.46 19.83 4.41
C LEU A 109 6.95 19.80 4.01
N PHE A 110 7.32 19.11 2.93
CA PHE A 110 8.74 18.85 2.61
C PHE A 110 9.18 19.45 1.26
N ILE A 111 8.30 19.43 0.25
CA ILE A 111 8.62 19.93 -1.09
C ILE A 111 8.38 21.44 -1.21
N SER A 112 7.30 21.96 -0.61
CA SER A 112 6.94 23.39 -0.63
C SER A 112 8.01 24.30 -0.03
#